data_AF-A0A165FHJ0-F1
#
_entry.id   AF-A0A165FHJ0-F1
#
_cell.length_a   1.000
_cell.length_b   1.000
_cell.length_c   1.000
_cell.angle_alpha   90.00
_cell.angle_beta   90.00
_cell.angle_gamma   90.00
#
_symmetry.space_group_name_H-M   'P 1'
#
loop_
_entity.id
_entity.type
_entity.pdbx_description
1 polymer ?
#
loop_
_entity_poly.entity_id
_entity_poly.type
_entity_poly.pdbx_seq_one_letter_code
_entity_poly.pdbx_strand_id
1 'polypeptide(L)'
;MTALPPAKATQTSSSKPDVISAYNVCLAFEHDAKTEKDVMCARLLGYLILHAPSLDALCEVVKVIHSCSDNYNTFSDLGESFVNYFIRPFKKYKGRTPDYSDHSSHRSLIKDKMNLLTAIQEAPKDHKEAKIQRWF
;
A
#
# COMPACT_ATOMS: atom_id res chain seq x y z
N MET A 1 -13.29 8.00 -14.03
CA MET A 1 -12.30 6.91 -14.14
C MET A 1 -12.52 6.21 -15.46
N THR A 2 -11.45 5.89 -16.18
CA THR A 2 -11.50 5.15 -17.45
C THR A 2 -12.02 3.73 -17.22
N ALA A 3 -12.65 3.12 -18.22
CA ALA A 3 -13.10 1.73 -18.17
C ALA A 3 -11.92 0.77 -17.94
N LEU A 4 -12.14 -0.36 -17.27
CA LEU A 4 -11.08 -1.34 -17.08
C LEU A 4 -10.66 -1.93 -18.43
N PRO A 5 -9.34 -2.07 -18.68
CA PRO A 5 -8.88 -2.74 -19.89
C PRO A 5 -9.27 -4.22 -19.86
N PRO A 6 -9.62 -4.82 -21.01
CA PRO A 6 -9.94 -6.24 -21.06
C PRO A 6 -8.73 -7.08 -20.64
N ALA A 7 -8.97 -8.18 -19.92
CA ALA A 7 -7.91 -9.04 -19.36
C ALA A 7 -6.88 -9.53 -20.39
N LYS A 8 -7.26 -9.65 -21.67
CA LYS A 8 -6.36 -10.04 -22.78
C LYS A 8 -5.38 -8.94 -23.20
N ALA A 9 -5.72 -7.67 -23.00
CA ALA A 9 -4.87 -6.53 -23.35
C ALA A 9 -3.82 -6.25 -22.26
N THR A 10 -4.14 -6.57 -21.02
CA THR A 10 -3.21 -6.51 -19.89
C THR A 10 -2.40 -7.80 -19.90
N GLN A 11 -1.31 -7.86 -20.67
CA GLN A 11 -0.37 -9.00 -20.62
C GLN A 11 0.25 -9.10 -19.22
N THR A 12 -0.45 -9.74 -18.31
CA THR A 12 0.09 -10.28 -17.08
C THR A 12 0.78 -11.60 -17.39
N SER A 13 1.75 -11.60 -18.30
CA SER A 13 2.42 -12.80 -18.82
C SER A 13 3.25 -13.55 -17.76
N SER A 14 3.36 -13.02 -16.55
CA SER A 14 3.95 -13.68 -15.37
C SER A 14 3.04 -13.73 -14.13
N SER A 15 1.75 -13.38 -14.24
CA SER A 15 0.90 -13.23 -13.05
C SER A 15 0.18 -14.51 -12.66
N LYS A 16 0.10 -14.71 -11.36
CA LYS A 16 -0.52 -15.88 -10.72
C LYS A 16 -2.00 -15.99 -11.13
N PRO A 17 -2.55 -17.22 -11.23
CA PRO A 17 -3.94 -17.45 -11.61
C PRO A 17 -4.94 -16.69 -10.71
N ASP A 18 -4.62 -16.52 -9.42
CA ASP A 18 -5.44 -15.81 -8.46
C ASP A 18 -5.62 -14.32 -8.81
N VAL A 19 -4.57 -13.68 -9.33
CA VAL A 19 -4.60 -12.27 -9.72
C VAL A 19 -5.52 -12.08 -10.93
N ILE A 20 -5.41 -12.98 -11.91
CA ILE A 20 -6.26 -12.96 -13.11
C ILE A 20 -7.72 -13.20 -12.72
N SER A 21 -7.97 -14.15 -11.82
CA SER A 21 -9.31 -14.43 -11.28
C SER A 21 -9.91 -13.20 -10.61
N ALA A 22 -9.20 -12.57 -9.67
CA ALA A 22 -9.67 -11.37 -8.98
C ALA A 22 -9.93 -10.20 -9.95
N TYR A 23 -9.08 -10.04 -10.97
CA TYR A 23 -9.29 -9.02 -11.99
C TYR A 23 -10.55 -9.28 -12.82
N ASN A 24 -10.82 -10.54 -13.18
CA ASN A 24 -12.04 -10.91 -13.88
C ASN A 24 -13.30 -10.69 -13.05
N VAL A 25 -13.25 -10.86 -11.73
CA VAL A 25 -14.35 -10.48 -10.83
C VAL A 25 -14.63 -8.98 -10.94
N CYS A 26 -13.59 -8.14 -10.95
CA CYS A 26 -13.75 -6.69 -11.13
C CYS A 26 -14.38 -6.34 -12.49
N LEU A 27 -13.98 -7.03 -13.56
CA LEU A 27 -14.56 -6.83 -14.90
C LEU A 27 -16.04 -7.25 -14.96
N ALA A 28 -16.39 -8.39 -14.39
CA ALA A 28 -17.77 -8.86 -14.32
C ALA A 28 -18.63 -7.87 -13.52
N PHE A 29 -18.13 -7.41 -12.37
CA PHE A 29 -18.81 -6.42 -11.57
C PHE A 29 -18.97 -5.07 -12.28
N GLU A 30 -17.97 -4.60 -13.04
CA GLU A 30 -18.11 -3.37 -13.85
C GLU A 30 -19.21 -3.52 -14.91
N HIS A 31 -19.27 -4.67 -15.58
CA HIS A 31 -20.26 -4.94 -16.62
C HIS A 31 -21.69 -4.99 -16.07
N ASP A 32 -21.88 -5.64 -14.92
CA ASP A 32 -23.18 -5.87 -14.31
C ASP A 32 -23.62 -4.74 -13.36
N ALA A 33 -22.79 -3.72 -13.18
CA ALA A 33 -23.04 -2.59 -12.30
C ALA A 33 -24.32 -1.85 -12.69
N LYS A 34 -25.19 -1.61 -11.70
CA LYS A 34 -26.47 -0.91 -11.89
C LYS A 34 -26.36 0.59 -11.63
N THR A 35 -25.34 1.00 -10.89
CA THR A 35 -25.13 2.38 -10.47
C THR A 35 -23.75 2.87 -10.86
N GLU A 36 -23.61 4.18 -11.04
CA GLU A 36 -22.29 4.79 -11.28
C GLU A 36 -21.32 4.57 -10.11
N LYS A 37 -21.85 4.44 -8.88
CA LYS A 37 -21.05 4.12 -7.69
C LYS A 37 -20.45 2.72 -7.82
N ASP A 38 -21.24 1.73 -8.24
CA ASP A 38 -20.75 0.37 -8.43
C ASP A 38 -19.70 0.31 -9.54
N VAL A 39 -19.94 1.00 -10.66
CA VAL A 39 -18.95 1.13 -11.75
C VAL A 39 -17.64 1.74 -11.23
N MET A 40 -17.71 2.78 -10.39
CA MET A 40 -16.52 3.39 -9.78
C MET A 40 -15.80 2.40 -8.85
N CYS A 41 -16.53 1.66 -8.02
CA CYS A 41 -15.96 0.67 -7.10
C CYS A 41 -15.27 -0.46 -7.87
N ALA A 42 -15.91 -0.98 -8.93
CA ALA A 42 -15.35 -1.97 -9.85
C ALA A 42 -14.00 -1.52 -10.40
N ARG A 43 -13.99 -0.31 -10.98
CA ARG A 43 -12.81 0.29 -11.60
C ARG A 43 -11.72 0.53 -10.56
N LEU A 44 -12.06 1.03 -9.38
CA LEU A 44 -11.09 1.27 -8.31
C LEU A 44 -10.37 -0.01 -7.91
N LEU A 45 -11.12 -1.08 -7.63
CA LEU A 45 -10.55 -2.36 -7.24
C LEU A 45 -9.73 -2.99 -8.38
N GLY A 46 -10.21 -2.92 -9.62
CA GLY A 46 -9.46 -3.37 -10.78
C GLY A 46 -8.15 -2.60 -10.99
N TYR A 47 -8.14 -1.28 -10.83
CA TYR A 47 -6.92 -0.48 -10.92
C TYR A 47 -5.96 -0.68 -9.75
N LEU A 48 -6.44 -1.05 -8.55
CA LEU A 48 -5.56 -1.45 -7.44
C LEU A 48 -4.77 -2.71 -7.79
N ILE A 49 -5.36 -3.65 -8.52
CA ILE A 49 -4.65 -4.82 -9.05
C ILE A 49 -3.60 -4.39 -10.09
N LEU A 50 -3.98 -3.54 -11.05
CA LEU A 50 -3.11 -3.11 -12.15
C LEU A 50 -1.92 -2.26 -11.71
N HIS A 51 -2.10 -1.47 -10.67
CA HIS A 51 -1.13 -0.48 -10.20
C HIS A 51 -0.72 -0.71 -8.74
N ALA A 52 -0.77 -1.96 -8.28
CA ALA A 52 -0.32 -2.30 -6.94
C ALA A 52 1.14 -1.84 -6.75
N PRO A 53 1.46 -1.13 -5.65
CA PRO A 53 2.79 -0.56 -5.43
C PRO A 53 3.84 -1.61 -5.04
N SER A 54 3.40 -2.80 -4.60
CA SER A 54 4.26 -3.92 -4.23
C SER A 54 3.52 -5.25 -4.42
N LEU A 55 4.27 -6.35 -4.45
CA LEU A 55 3.69 -7.69 -4.51
C LEU A 55 2.84 -8.01 -3.27
N ASP A 56 3.27 -7.57 -2.09
CA ASP A 56 2.51 -7.78 -0.84
C ASP A 56 1.16 -7.05 -0.88
N ALA A 57 1.15 -5.80 -1.35
CA ALA A 57 -0.07 -5.03 -1.54
C ALA A 57 -0.99 -5.71 -2.56
N LEU A 58 -0.44 -6.23 -3.66
CA LEU A 58 -1.19 -6.99 -4.65
C LEU A 58 -1.83 -8.24 -4.05
N CYS A 59 -1.07 -9.02 -3.28
CA CYS A 59 -1.56 -10.23 -2.62
C CYS A 59 -2.73 -9.93 -1.67
N GLU A 60 -2.62 -8.87 -0.86
CA GLU A 60 -3.71 -8.48 0.04
C GLU A 60 -4.93 -7.98 -0.71
N VAL A 61 -4.77 -7.16 -1.76
CA VAL A 61 -5.89 -6.70 -2.59
C VAL A 61 -6.63 -7.87 -3.24
N VAL A 62 -5.89 -8.82 -3.83
CA VAL A 62 -6.46 -10.02 -4.46
C VAL A 62 -7.23 -10.86 -3.43
N LYS A 63 -6.63 -11.10 -2.26
CA LYS A 63 -7.26 -11.85 -1.17
C LYS A 63 -8.55 -11.21 -0.70
N VAL A 64 -8.56 -9.89 -0.51
CA VAL A 64 -9.76 -9.17 -0.05
C VAL A 64 -10.84 -9.18 -1.14
N ILE A 65 -10.47 -9.02 -2.42
CA ILE A 65 -11.40 -9.13 -3.56
C ILE A 65 -12.06 -10.51 -3.60
N HIS A 66 -11.28 -11.58 -3.47
CA HIS A 66 -11.83 -12.94 -3.43
C HIS A 66 -12.73 -13.17 -2.22
N SER A 67 -12.44 -12.56 -1.07
CA SER A 67 -13.33 -12.67 0.11
C SER A 67 -14.70 -12.02 -0.08
N CYS A 68 -14.86 -11.18 -1.11
CA CYS A 68 -16.10 -10.47 -1.41
C CYS A 68 -16.70 -10.81 -2.78
N SER A 69 -16.17 -11.82 -3.49
CA SER A 69 -16.57 -12.12 -4.88
C SER A 69 -17.99 -12.64 -5.03
N ASP A 70 -18.54 -13.25 -3.98
CA ASP A 70 -19.84 -13.94 -4.04
C ASP A 70 -21.03 -13.00 -3.91
N ASN A 71 -20.82 -11.77 -3.43
CA ASN A 71 -21.89 -10.83 -3.16
C ASN A 71 -21.52 -9.41 -3.61
N TYR A 72 -22.29 -8.93 -4.59
CA TYR A 72 -22.12 -7.62 -5.20
C TYR A 72 -22.29 -6.45 -4.22
N ASN A 73 -23.13 -6.61 -3.20
CA ASN A 73 -23.28 -5.58 -2.16
C ASN A 73 -21.99 -5.47 -1.34
N THR A 74 -21.43 -6.61 -0.90
CA THR A 74 -20.17 -6.61 -0.15
C THR A 74 -19.00 -6.10 -0.99
N PHE A 75 -19.03 -6.37 -2.30
CA PHE A 75 -18.03 -5.85 -3.24
C PHE A 75 -18.13 -4.32 -3.41
N SER A 76 -19.34 -3.77 -3.46
CA SER A 76 -19.58 -2.32 -3.47
C SER A 76 -19.13 -1.67 -2.15
N ASP A 77 -19.46 -2.28 -1.01
CA ASP A 77 -19.03 -1.82 0.32
C ASP A 77 -17.51 -1.82 0.47
N LEU A 78 -16.84 -2.82 -0.11
CA LEU A 78 -15.37 -2.89 -0.17
C LEU A 78 -14.80 -1.70 -0.96
N GLY A 79 -15.30 -1.45 -2.17
CA GLY A 79 -14.87 -0.31 -2.98
C GLY A 79 -15.10 1.02 -2.27
N GLU A 80 -16.25 1.19 -1.62
CA GLU A 80 -16.56 2.36 -0.82
C GLU A 80 -15.62 2.53 0.37
N SER A 81 -15.24 1.43 1.03
CA SER A 81 -14.25 1.45 2.11
C SER A 81 -12.91 1.99 1.62
N PHE A 82 -12.44 1.55 0.44
CA PHE A 82 -11.23 2.10 -0.17
C PHE A 82 -11.35 3.60 -0.46
N VAL A 83 -12.49 4.04 -1.00
CA VAL A 83 -12.74 5.47 -1.23
C VAL A 83 -12.69 6.25 0.08
N ASN A 84 -13.41 5.80 1.11
CA ASN A 84 -13.57 6.55 2.36
C ASN A 84 -12.31 6.57 3.22
N TYR A 85 -11.54 5.49 3.25
CA TYR A 85 -10.36 5.37 4.13
C TYR A 85 -9.04 5.69 3.42
N PHE A 86 -8.92 5.46 2.11
CA PHE A 86 -7.65 5.64 1.39
C PHE A 86 -7.64 6.76 0.36
N ILE A 87 -8.79 7.25 -0.11
CA ILE A 87 -8.81 8.31 -1.15
C ILE A 87 -9.31 9.62 -0.56
N ARG A 88 -10.44 9.58 0.13
CA ARG A 88 -11.13 10.75 0.66
C ARG A 88 -10.28 11.53 1.67
N PRO A 89 -9.50 10.91 2.58
CA PRO A 89 -8.63 11.66 3.48
C PRO A 89 -7.58 12.46 2.72
N PHE A 90 -6.91 11.85 1.74
CA PHE A 90 -5.90 12.53 0.91
C PHE A 90 -6.49 13.65 0.05
N LYS A 91 -7.76 13.51 -0.40
CA LYS A 91 -8.46 14.60 -1.09
C LYS A 91 -8.91 15.71 -0.14
N LYS A 92 -9.43 15.36 1.03
CA LYS A 92 -9.95 16.32 2.02
C LYS A 92 -8.83 17.17 2.62
N TYR A 93 -7.72 16.53 2.95
CA TYR A 93 -6.52 17.18 3.48
C TYR A 93 -5.53 17.54 2.37
N LYS A 94 -6.02 17.68 1.12
CA LYS A 94 -5.26 18.24 0.00
C LYS A 94 -5.11 19.75 0.22
N GLY A 95 -4.30 20.11 1.20
CA GLY A 95 -3.85 21.47 1.48
C GLY A 95 -2.35 21.60 1.17
N ARG A 96 -1.82 22.82 1.37
CA ARG A 96 -0.38 23.05 1.41
C ARG A 96 0.19 22.08 2.45
N THR A 97 1.07 21.17 2.04
CA THR A 97 1.97 20.47 2.99
C THR A 97 2.44 21.56 3.94
N PRO A 98 2.23 21.45 5.26
CA PRO A 98 2.69 22.48 6.18
C PRO A 98 4.14 22.80 5.81
N ASP A 99 4.45 24.09 5.61
CA ASP A 99 5.84 24.51 5.43
C ASP A 99 6.61 23.85 6.58
N TYR A 100 7.79 23.30 6.26
CA TYR A 100 8.63 22.59 7.21
C TYR A 100 8.63 23.36 8.53
N SER A 101 8.19 22.72 9.62
CA SER A 101 8.26 23.39 10.90
C SER A 101 9.73 23.57 11.22
N ASP A 102 10.20 24.80 11.33
CA ASP A 102 11.50 25.15 11.96
C ASP A 102 11.49 24.85 13.47
N HIS A 103 10.68 23.89 13.91
CA HIS A 103 10.69 23.41 15.26
C HIS A 103 11.95 22.57 15.45
N SER A 104 12.81 22.99 16.37
CA SER A 104 14.06 22.33 16.74
C SER A 104 13.93 20.86 17.17
N SER A 105 12.69 20.37 17.34
CA SER A 105 12.33 18.98 17.64
C SER A 105 12.23 18.09 16.41
N HIS A 106 12.32 18.62 15.19
CA HIS A 106 12.56 17.79 14.00
C HIS A 106 14.02 17.31 14.02
N ARG A 107 14.26 16.31 14.87
CA ARG A 107 15.50 15.56 14.94
C ARG A 107 15.72 14.92 13.58
N SER A 108 16.64 15.51 12.82
CA SER A 108 17.09 14.96 11.54
C SER A 108 17.60 13.54 11.79
N LEU A 109 16.83 12.55 11.34
CA LEU A 109 17.16 11.12 11.45
C LEU A 109 18.53 10.81 10.81
N ILE A 110 18.95 11.65 9.85
CA ILE A 110 20.26 11.59 9.18
C ILE A 110 21.37 12.08 10.11
N LYS A 111 21.17 13.20 10.81
CA LYS A 111 22.14 13.77 11.76
C LYS A 111 22.32 12.86 12.98
N ASP A 112 21.23 12.23 13.41
CA ASP A 112 21.24 11.24 14.49
C ASP A 112 21.96 9.94 14.11
N LYS A 113 21.86 9.48 12.85
CA LYS A 113 22.62 8.30 12.39
C LYS A 113 24.13 8.52 12.42
N MET A 114 24.61 9.69 12.00
CA MET A 114 26.05 9.99 12.07
C MET A 114 26.53 10.10 13.51
N ASN A 115 25.76 10.74 14.40
CA ASN A 115 26.09 10.81 15.82
C ASN A 115 26.02 9.43 16.53
N LEU A 116 25.09 8.56 16.11
CA LEU A 116 25.00 7.20 16.62
C LEU A 116 26.20 6.36 16.17
N LEU A 117 26.58 6.46 14.89
CA LEU A 117 27.74 5.74 14.35
C LEU A 117 29.07 6.20 14.95
N THR A 118 29.19 7.48 15.33
CA THR A 118 30.37 7.96 16.08
C THR A 118 30.34 7.59 17.56
N ALA A 119 29.16 7.31 18.13
CA ALA A 119 29.00 6.92 19.53
C ALA A 119 29.05 5.40 19.78
N ILE A 120 28.89 4.57 18.74
CA ILE A 120 29.03 3.11 18.86
C ILE A 120 30.52 2.77 18.87
N GLN A 121 31.05 2.56 20.07
CA GLN A 121 32.38 1.99 20.26
C GLN A 121 32.39 0.53 19.74
N GLU A 122 33.45 0.16 19.02
CA GLU A 122 33.59 -1.17 18.44
C GLU A 122 33.53 -2.23 19.56
N ALA A 123 32.73 -3.28 19.34
CA ALA A 123 32.57 -4.35 20.31
C ALA A 123 33.94 -5.02 20.57
N PRO A 124 34.35 -5.21 21.85
CA PRO A 124 35.64 -5.81 22.17
C PRO A 124 35.74 -7.22 21.58
N LYS A 125 36.87 -7.52 20.94
CA LYS A 125 37.05 -8.75 20.16
C LYS A 125 37.57 -9.92 20.99
N ASP A 126 38.02 -9.65 22.22
CA ASP A 126 38.51 -10.66 23.16
C ASP A 126 38.03 -10.40 24.59
N HIS A 127 37.94 -11.47 25.38
CA HIS A 127 37.45 -11.46 26.76
C HIS A 127 38.28 -10.56 27.69
N LYS A 128 39.59 -10.44 27.41
CA LYS A 128 40.50 -9.53 28.14
C LYS A 128 40.14 -8.06 27.90
N GLU A 129 39.79 -7.69 26.65
CA GLU A 129 39.42 -6.33 26.28
C GLU A 129 38.06 -5.92 26.85
N ALA A 130 37.10 -6.84 26.87
CA ALA A 130 35.77 -6.61 27.45
C ALA A 130 35.83 -6.29 28.96
N LYS A 131 36.79 -6.85 29.69
CA LYS A 131 36.97 -6.60 31.13
C LYS A 131 37.59 -5.24 31.41
N ILE A 132 38.41 -4.71 30.50
CA ILE A 132 39.06 -3.39 30.61
C ILE A 132 38.04 -2.27 30.31
N GLN A 133 37.15 -2.47 29.34
CA GLN A 133 36.14 -1.47 28.96
C GLN A 133 34.97 -1.30 29.96
N ARG A 134 34.87 -2.16 30.99
CA ARG A 134 33.77 -2.16 31.97
C ARG A 134 33.99 -1.27 33.20
N TRP A 135 35.09 -0.50 33.25
CA TRP A 135 35.52 0.26 34.44
C TRP A 135 35.57 1.79 34.26
N PHE A 136 34.70 2.33 33.40
CA PHE A 136 34.31 3.75 33.43
C PHE A 136 32.82 3.88 33.15
#